data_AF-A0A958Y6C8-F1
#
_entry.id   AF-A0A958Y6C8-F1
#
_cell.length_a   1.000
_cell.length_b   1.000
_cell.length_c   1.000
_cell.angle_alpha   90.00
_cell.angle_beta   90.00
_cell.angle_gamma   90.00
#
_symmetry.space_group_name_H-M   'P 1'
#
loop_
_entity.id
_entity.type
_entity.pdbx_description
1 polymer ?
#
loop_
_entity_poly.entity_id
_entity_poly.type
_entity_poly.pdbx_seq_one_letter_code
_entity_poly.pdbx_strand_id
1 'polypeptide(L)'
;MAVDLLLGLQWGDEGKGKIVDVLTSKYNIIARFQGGPNAGHTLVFNGKKHVLHTIPSGIFHENAINLVGNGVVIDPVIFKKELEKLDEQSINYKDKLFISRKAHIILPTHRLLDAASEASKGKAKIGSTLKGIGPTYMDKTGRNG
;
A
#
# COMPACT_ATOMS: atom_id res chain seq x y z
N MET A 1 18.50 -14.88 -11.99
CA MET A 1 17.15 -14.29 -11.95
C MET A 1 17.29 -12.90 -11.35
N ALA A 2 16.84 -11.85 -12.04
CA ALA A 2 17.03 -10.46 -11.63
C ALA A 2 15.79 -9.94 -10.89
N VAL A 3 15.99 -9.02 -9.94
CA VAL A 3 14.94 -8.29 -9.24
C VAL A 3 15.23 -6.81 -9.41
N ASP A 4 14.29 -6.09 -10.01
CA ASP A 4 14.40 -4.65 -10.19
C ASP A 4 13.62 -3.92 -9.10
N LEU A 5 14.21 -2.83 -8.59
CA LEU A 5 13.67 -2.06 -7.48
C LEU A 5 13.39 -0.63 -7.91
N LEU A 6 12.13 -0.22 -7.76
CA LEU A 6 11.72 1.16 -7.99
C LEU A 6 11.59 1.90 -6.66
N LEU A 7 12.46 2.88 -6.46
CA LEU A 7 12.52 3.70 -5.24
C LEU A 7 12.26 5.18 -5.55
N GLY A 8 11.70 5.87 -4.57
CA GLY A 8 11.69 7.33 -4.55
C GLY A 8 13.00 7.81 -3.96
N LEU A 9 13.63 8.79 -4.59
CA LEU A 9 14.92 9.34 -4.15
C LEU A 9 14.77 10.67 -3.40
N GLN A 10 13.52 11.10 -3.16
CA GLN A 10 13.17 12.34 -2.47
C GLN A 10 12.21 12.04 -1.29
N TRP A 11 11.40 13.02 -0.90
CA TRP A 11 10.45 12.92 0.21
C TRP A 11 9.02 12.59 -0.24
N GLY A 12 8.87 11.67 -1.20
CA GLY A 12 7.56 11.25 -1.70
C GLY A 12 7.09 12.03 -2.94
N ASP A 13 5.94 11.62 -3.46
CA ASP A 13 5.26 12.21 -4.63
C ASP A 13 6.10 12.41 -5.91
N GLU A 14 7.15 11.60 -6.10
CA GLU A 14 8.02 11.65 -7.28
C GLU A 14 7.38 11.05 -8.55
N GLY A 15 6.07 10.82 -8.56
CA GLY A 15 5.37 10.22 -9.69
C GLY A 15 5.67 8.74 -9.93
N LYS A 16 6.19 8.02 -8.91
CA LYS A 16 6.52 6.58 -8.96
C LYS A 16 5.42 5.74 -9.63
N GLY A 17 4.16 6.01 -9.30
CA GLY A 17 3.02 5.29 -9.85
C GLY A 17 2.98 5.23 -11.38
N LYS A 18 3.35 6.33 -12.06
CA LYS A 18 3.41 6.39 -13.53
C LYS A 18 4.53 5.52 -14.10
N ILE A 19 5.69 5.53 -13.44
CA ILE A 19 6.83 4.71 -13.86
C ILE A 19 6.51 3.23 -13.64
N VAL A 20 5.93 2.91 -12.48
CA VAL A 20 5.53 1.54 -12.17
C VAL A 20 4.52 1.04 -13.21
N ASP A 21 3.52 1.84 -13.61
CA ASP A 21 2.56 1.50 -14.65
C ASP A 21 3.24 1.09 -15.97
N VAL A 22 4.16 1.93 -16.47
CA VAL A 22 4.92 1.65 -17.71
C VAL A 22 5.75 0.38 -17.60
N LEU A 23 6.40 0.17 -16.45
CA LEU A 23 7.31 -0.96 -16.25
C LEU A 23 6.57 -2.28 -16.00
N THR A 24 5.42 -2.26 -15.31
CA THR A 24 4.70 -3.47 -14.85
C THR A 24 4.40 -4.47 -15.96
N SER A 25 4.14 -4.00 -17.19
CA SER A 25 3.90 -4.84 -18.38
C SER A 25 5.04 -5.83 -18.69
N LYS A 26 6.26 -5.57 -18.19
CA LYS A 26 7.45 -6.38 -18.45
C LYS A 26 7.76 -7.38 -17.33
N TYR A 27 6.97 -7.42 -16.26
CA TYR A 27 7.24 -8.25 -15.08
C TYR A 27 6.10 -9.21 -14.80
N ASN A 28 6.46 -10.44 -14.42
CA ASN A 28 5.48 -11.46 -14.00
C ASN A 28 5.05 -11.29 -12.54
N ILE A 29 5.87 -10.65 -11.71
CA ILE A 29 5.61 -10.44 -10.28
C ILE A 29 5.83 -8.97 -9.93
N ILE A 30 4.81 -8.35 -9.35
CA ILE A 30 4.86 -6.97 -8.86
C ILE A 30 4.60 -7.04 -7.35
N ALA A 31 5.61 -6.63 -6.58
CA ALA A 31 5.56 -6.76 -5.12
C ALA A 31 5.66 -5.39 -4.44
N ARG A 32 4.83 -5.21 -3.41
CA ARG A 32 5.00 -4.14 -2.42
C ARG A 32 5.71 -4.70 -1.20
N PHE A 33 6.78 -4.05 -0.78
CA PHE A 33 7.65 -4.56 0.29
C PHE A 33 7.57 -3.77 1.60
N GLN A 34 7.00 -2.55 1.62
CA GLN A 34 6.92 -1.70 2.80
C GLN A 34 5.72 -0.75 2.77
N GLY A 35 5.47 -0.07 3.89
CA GLY A 35 4.48 0.97 4.02
C GLY A 35 3.09 0.40 4.21
N GLY A 36 2.06 1.19 3.90
CA GLY A 36 0.67 0.76 3.99
C GLY A 36 -0.22 1.68 3.16
N PRO A 37 -1.44 1.99 3.63
CA PRO A 37 -2.37 2.84 2.90
C PRO A 37 -1.97 4.33 2.88
N ASN A 38 -0.82 4.70 3.44
CA ASN A 38 -0.25 6.05 3.38
C ASN A 38 0.25 6.42 1.98
N ALA A 39 0.62 5.42 1.17
CA ALA A 39 0.86 5.63 -0.24
C ALA A 39 -0.47 5.67 -1.01
N GLY A 40 -0.52 6.48 -2.07
CA GLY A 40 -1.60 6.47 -3.04
C GLY A 40 -1.00 6.74 -4.41
N HIS A 41 -1.24 5.84 -5.37
CA HIS A 41 -0.87 6.10 -6.75
C HIS A 41 -2.11 6.05 -7.61
N THR A 42 -2.24 7.09 -8.42
CA THR A 42 -3.28 7.19 -9.44
C THR A 42 -2.76 6.55 -10.70
N LEU A 43 -3.52 5.62 -11.25
CA LEU A 43 -3.27 4.94 -12.52
C LEU A 43 -4.40 5.27 -13.48
N VAL A 44 -4.10 5.28 -14.77
CA VAL A 44 -5.12 5.36 -15.82
C VAL A 44 -5.05 4.09 -16.64
N PHE A 45 -6.06 3.23 -16.48
CA PHE A 45 -6.13 1.96 -17.20
C PHE A 45 -7.40 1.97 -18.05
N ASN A 46 -7.27 1.67 -19.34
CA ASN A 46 -8.39 1.73 -20.31
C ASN A 46 -9.22 3.04 -20.23
N GLY A 47 -8.54 4.18 -20.07
CA GLY A 47 -9.17 5.50 -19.95
C GLY A 47 -9.89 5.77 -18.63
N LYS A 48 -9.89 4.84 -17.67
CA LYS A 48 -10.48 5.01 -16.34
C LYS A 48 -9.39 5.29 -15.31
N LYS A 49 -9.69 6.18 -14.36
CA LYS A 49 -8.80 6.55 -13.26
C LYS A 49 -8.99 5.57 -12.10
N HIS A 50 -7.91 4.98 -11.63
CA HIS A 50 -7.89 4.07 -10.49
C HIS A 50 -6.94 4.62 -9.43
N VAL A 51 -7.34 4.53 -8.16
CA VAL A 51 -6.50 4.93 -7.03
C VAL A 51 -6.27 3.70 -6.17
N LEU A 52 -5.02 3.22 -6.15
CA LEU A 52 -4.59 2.12 -5.32
C LEU A 52 -3.76 2.64 -4.16
N HIS A 53 -4.00 2.09 -2.97
CA HIS A 53 -3.26 2.43 -1.77
C HIS A 53 -2.36 1.32 -1.32
N THR A 54 -2.82 0.07 -1.24
CA THR A 54 -2.05 -1.08 -0.73
C THR A 54 -1.80 -2.11 -1.83
N ILE A 55 -2.78 -2.31 -2.72
CA ILE A 55 -2.68 -3.25 -3.82
C ILE A 55 -1.57 -2.78 -4.79
N PRO A 56 -0.70 -3.67 -5.28
CA PRO A 56 0.28 -3.30 -6.30
C PRO A 56 -0.41 -2.94 -7.63
N SER A 57 0.17 -2.00 -8.38
CA SER A 57 -0.39 -1.52 -9.66
C SER A 57 -0.48 -2.60 -10.75
N GLY A 58 0.28 -3.68 -10.61
CA GLY A 58 0.24 -4.82 -11.51
C GLY A 58 -1.12 -5.51 -11.58
N ILE A 59 -2.08 -5.15 -10.70
CA ILE A 59 -3.38 -5.81 -10.58
C ILE A 59 -4.24 -5.69 -11.84
N PHE A 60 -3.96 -4.71 -12.69
CA PHE A 60 -4.66 -4.51 -13.96
C PHE A 60 -4.11 -5.39 -15.10
N HIS A 61 -2.93 -5.99 -14.94
CA HIS A 61 -2.38 -6.93 -15.92
C HIS A 61 -2.87 -8.35 -15.64
N GLU A 62 -3.32 -9.06 -16.67
CA GLU A 62 -3.95 -10.39 -16.52
C GLU A 62 -3.01 -11.43 -15.90
N ASN A 63 -1.77 -11.50 -16.38
CA ASN A 63 -0.80 -12.55 -16.00
C ASN A 63 0.17 -12.14 -14.88
N ALA A 64 -0.04 -10.96 -14.28
CA ALA A 64 0.85 -10.43 -13.26
C ALA A 64 0.44 -10.91 -11.86
N ILE A 65 1.35 -11.59 -11.18
CA ILE A 65 1.23 -11.88 -9.75
C ILE A 65 1.46 -10.59 -8.96
N ASN A 66 0.54 -10.28 -8.07
CA ASN A 66 0.56 -9.10 -7.23
C ASN A 66 0.78 -9.52 -5.78
N LEU A 67 1.91 -9.15 -5.20
CA LEU A 67 2.31 -9.57 -3.85
C LEU A 67 2.32 -8.39 -2.88
N VAL A 68 1.55 -8.50 -1.80
CA VAL A 68 1.67 -7.66 -0.61
C VAL A 68 2.61 -8.36 0.37
N GLY A 69 3.85 -7.90 0.45
CA GLY A 69 4.92 -8.51 1.25
C GLY A 69 4.78 -8.31 2.76
N ASN A 70 5.57 -9.06 3.54
CA ASN A 70 5.53 -9.05 5.01
C ASN A 70 5.99 -7.73 5.66
N GLY A 71 6.63 -6.85 4.90
CA GLY A 71 7.02 -5.52 5.38
C GLY A 71 5.88 -4.50 5.35
N VAL A 72 4.75 -4.84 4.73
CA VAL A 72 3.57 -3.96 4.61
C VAL A 72 2.71 -4.04 5.88
N VAL A 73 2.10 -2.91 6.23
CA VAL A 73 1.02 -2.78 7.22
C VAL A 73 -0.32 -2.54 6.50
N ILE A 74 -1.33 -3.36 6.82
CA ILE A 74 -2.60 -3.40 6.08
C ILE A 74 -3.72 -2.87 6.97
N ASP A 75 -4.42 -1.82 6.54
CA ASP A 75 -5.71 -1.43 7.12
C ASP A 75 -6.81 -2.28 6.42
N PRO A 76 -7.47 -3.22 7.11
CA PRO A 76 -8.44 -4.11 6.49
C PRO A 76 -9.66 -3.37 5.92
N VAL A 77 -10.03 -2.23 6.51
CA VAL A 77 -11.19 -1.44 6.06
C VAL A 77 -10.85 -0.71 4.77
N ILE A 78 -9.66 -0.09 4.68
CA ILE A 78 -9.21 0.56 3.44
C ILE A 78 -8.96 -0.49 2.36
N PHE A 79 -8.32 -1.61 2.73
CA PHE A 79 -8.04 -2.69 1.79
C PHE A 79 -9.31 -3.28 1.20
N LYS A 80 -10.33 -3.55 2.02
CA LYS A 80 -11.64 -4.01 1.54
C LYS A 80 -12.25 -3.04 0.53
N LYS A 81 -12.19 -1.73 0.81
CA LYS A 81 -12.69 -0.69 -0.12
C LYS A 81 -11.89 -0.66 -1.43
N GLU A 82 -10.59 -0.95 -1.41
CA GLU A 82 -9.81 -1.12 -2.64
C GLU A 82 -10.29 -2.33 -3.44
N LEU A 83 -10.56 -3.47 -2.79
CA LEU A 83 -11.09 -4.67 -3.44
C LEU A 83 -12.48 -4.45 -4.03
N GLU A 84 -13.39 -3.81 -3.29
CA GLU A 84 -14.74 -3.49 -3.78
C GLU A 84 -14.70 -2.65 -5.07
N LYS A 85 -13.77 -1.71 -5.18
CA LYS A 85 -13.56 -0.93 -6.42
C LYS A 85 -13.05 -1.78 -7.58
N LEU A 86 -12.26 -2.82 -7.30
CA LEU A 86 -11.82 -3.77 -8.32
C LEU A 86 -12.97 -4.68 -8.76
N ASP A 87 -13.84 -5.09 -7.82
CA ASP A 87 -15.04 -5.87 -8.09
C ASP A 87 -16.04 -5.09 -8.98
N GLU A 88 -16.26 -3.81 -8.69
CA GLU A 88 -17.08 -2.89 -9.53
C GLU A 88 -16.60 -2.82 -10.98
N GLN A 89 -15.34 -3.14 -11.22
CA GLN A 89 -14.68 -3.09 -12.53
C GLN A 89 -14.44 -4.47 -13.13
N SER A 90 -14.96 -5.52 -12.48
CA SER A 90 -14.80 -6.92 -12.91
C SER A 90 -13.34 -7.36 -13.04
N ILE A 91 -12.44 -6.77 -12.25
CA ILE A 91 -11.03 -7.18 -12.22
C ILE A 91 -10.91 -8.44 -11.37
N ASN A 92 -10.55 -9.57 -11.97
CA ASN A 92 -10.28 -10.80 -11.23
C ASN A 92 -8.94 -10.70 -10.47
N TYR A 93 -9.01 -10.29 -9.20
CA TYR A 93 -7.84 -10.23 -8.32
C TYR A 93 -7.60 -11.52 -7.53
N LYS A 94 -8.59 -12.40 -7.38
CA LYS A 94 -8.54 -13.54 -6.44
C LYS A 94 -7.45 -14.55 -6.79
N ASP A 95 -7.19 -14.75 -8.08
CA ASP A 95 -6.21 -15.74 -8.55
C ASP A 95 -4.78 -15.20 -8.60
N LYS A 96 -4.60 -13.88 -8.45
CA LYS A 96 -3.32 -13.21 -8.67
C LYS A 96 -2.86 -12.26 -7.57
N LEU A 97 -3.71 -11.94 -6.59
CA LEU A 97 -3.37 -11.12 -5.44
C LEU A 97 -3.02 -11.99 -4.24
N PHE A 98 -1.76 -11.96 -3.84
CA PHE A 98 -1.24 -12.70 -2.70
C PHE A 98 -0.88 -11.73 -1.58
N ILE A 99 -1.26 -12.10 -0.35
CA ILE A 99 -0.97 -11.32 0.85
C ILE A 99 -0.11 -12.19 1.76
N SER A 100 1.03 -11.64 2.19
CA SER A 100 1.86 -12.33 3.16
C SER A 100 1.12 -12.53 4.47
N ARG A 101 1.10 -13.77 4.99
CA ARG A 101 0.59 -14.10 6.32
C ARG A 101 1.34 -13.38 7.46
N LYS A 102 2.50 -12.78 7.17
CA LYS A 102 3.33 -12.02 8.11
C LYS A 102 3.18 -10.50 7.98
N ALA A 103 2.31 -10.02 7.09
CA ALA A 103 1.95 -8.60 7.05
C ALA A 103 1.19 -8.24 8.33
N HIS A 104 1.50 -7.09 8.91
CA HIS A 104 0.85 -6.64 10.15
C HIS A 104 -0.44 -5.87 9.84
N ILE A 105 -1.36 -5.83 10.80
CA ILE A 105 -2.68 -5.22 10.63
C ILE A 105 -2.72 -3.86 11.35
N ILE A 106 -3.24 -2.86 10.65
CA ILE A 106 -3.56 -1.57 11.25
C ILE A 106 -4.93 -1.70 11.92
N LEU A 107 -4.95 -1.57 13.24
CA LEU A 107 -6.17 -1.57 14.04
C LEU A 107 -6.75 -0.15 14.15
N PRO A 108 -8.07 0.02 14.41
CA PRO A 108 -8.66 1.33 14.66
C PRO A 108 -7.96 2.12 15.76
N THR A 109 -7.48 1.42 16.81
CA THR A 109 -6.70 2.00 17.91
C THR A 109 -5.39 2.62 17.44
N HIS A 110 -4.69 2.02 16.47
CA HIS A 110 -3.46 2.61 15.92
C HIS A 110 -3.72 3.97 15.29
N ARG A 111 -4.85 4.16 14.62
CA ARG A 111 -5.23 5.45 14.03
C ARG A 111 -5.53 6.51 15.10
N LEU A 112 -6.22 6.11 16.16
CA LEU A 112 -6.50 6.98 17.31
C LEU A 112 -5.21 7.38 18.03
N LEU A 113 -4.29 6.44 18.23
CA LEU A 113 -2.98 6.68 18.83
C LEU A 113 -2.12 7.62 17.98
N ASP A 114 -2.13 7.45 16.65
CA ASP A 114 -1.42 8.33 15.71
C ASP A 114 -1.94 9.79 15.83
N ALA A 115 -3.27 9.96 15.82
CA ALA A 115 -3.90 11.27 16.00
C ALA A 115 -3.63 11.90 17.37
N ALA A 116 -3.73 11.12 18.45
CA ALA A 116 -3.46 11.59 19.80
C ALA A 116 -1.99 11.98 19.98
N SER A 117 -1.05 11.18 19.45
CA SER A 117 0.39 11.48 19.47
C SER A 117 0.69 12.78 18.73
N GLU A 118 0.18 12.95 17.51
CA GLU A 118 0.40 14.20 16.74
C GLU A 118 -0.20 15.42 17.43
N ALA A 119 -1.39 15.29 18.03
CA ALA A 119 -1.99 16.37 18.82
C ALA A 119 -1.16 16.72 20.06
N SER A 120 -0.66 15.72 20.80
CA SER A 120 0.15 15.91 22.01
C SER A 120 1.48 16.64 21.74
N LYS A 121 2.07 16.45 20.55
CA LYS A 121 3.32 17.12 20.15
C LYS A 121 3.14 18.59 19.78
N GLY A 122 1.91 19.06 19.55
CA GLY A 122 1.61 20.46 19.24
C GLY A 122 2.44 20.99 18.06
N LYS A 123 3.30 21.98 18.32
CA LYS A 123 4.17 22.59 17.31
C LYS A 123 5.29 21.65 16.81
N ALA A 124 5.63 20.60 17.56
CA ALA A 124 6.66 19.63 17.21
C ALA A 124 6.08 18.37 16.54
N LYS A 125 4.84 18.42 16.03
CA LYS A 125 4.22 17.33 15.28
C LYS A 125 5.01 17.00 14.02
N ILE A 126 4.98 15.73 13.61
CA ILE A 126 5.74 15.26 12.45
C ILE A 126 5.00 15.60 11.14
N GLY A 127 3.67 15.65 11.18
CA GLY A 127 2.82 15.70 9.99
C GLY A 127 2.52 14.30 9.47
N SER A 128 2.18 13.36 10.36
CA SER A 128 1.85 11.99 9.94
C SER A 128 0.57 11.96 9.09
N THR A 129 0.36 10.87 8.32
CA THR A 129 -0.86 10.73 7.52
C THR A 129 -2.10 10.37 8.36
N LEU A 130 -1.95 10.21 9.68
CA LEU A 130 -3.02 9.82 10.61
C LEU A 130 -3.70 8.48 10.26
N LYS A 131 -2.94 7.60 9.59
CA LYS A 131 -3.41 6.28 9.14
C LYS A 131 -2.94 5.15 10.06
N GLY A 132 -2.31 5.46 11.19
CA GLY A 132 -1.88 4.43 12.13
C GLY A 132 -0.61 3.68 11.70
N ILE A 133 0.14 4.21 10.72
CA ILE A 133 1.36 3.56 10.19
C ILE A 133 2.42 3.46 11.28
N GLY A 134 2.73 4.58 11.93
CA GLY A 134 3.73 4.66 13.00
C GLY A 134 3.41 3.72 14.16
N PRO A 135 2.21 3.83 14.77
CA PRO A 135 1.82 2.92 15.86
C PRO A 135 1.84 1.44 15.47
N THR A 136 1.43 1.08 14.24
CA THR A 136 1.48 -0.33 13.81
C THR A 136 2.92 -0.85 13.69
N TYR A 137 3.85 -0.03 13.17
CA TYR A 137 5.27 -0.42 13.14
C TYR A 137 5.92 -0.43 14.53
N MET A 138 5.43 0.40 15.46
CA MET A 138 5.84 0.37 16.86
C MET A 138 5.45 -0.96 17.52
N ASP A 139 4.21 -1.43 17.31
CA ASP A 139 3.76 -2.73 17.84
C ASP A 139 4.49 -3.90 17.20
N LYS A 140 4.77 -3.84 15.89
CA LYS A 140 5.65 -4.79 15.21
C LYS A 140 7.04 -4.87 15.84
N THR A 141 7.64 -3.72 16.16
CA THR A 141 8.96 -3.65 16.81
C THR A 141 8.90 -4.12 18.26
N GLY A 142 7.81 -3.78 18.97
CA GLY A 142 7.53 -4.21 20.34
C GLY A 142 7.19 -5.69 20.46
N ARG A 143 6.82 -6.34 19.34
CA ARG A 143 6.29 -7.72 19.26
C ARG A 143 4.94 -7.88 19.97
N ASN A 144 4.13 -6.82 19.93
CA ASN A 144 2.78 -6.77 20.51
C ASN A 144 1.67 -6.71 19.45
N GLY A 145 2.05 -6.77 18.16
CA GLY A 145 1.13 -6.66 17.01
C GLY A 145 0.80 -7.96 16.32
#